data_AF-A0A817ESI7-F1
#
_entry.id   AF-A0A817ESI7-F1
#
_cell.length_a   1.000
_cell.length_b   1.000
_cell.length_c   1.000
_cell.angle_alpha   90.00
_cell.angle_beta   90.00
_cell.angle_gamma   90.00
#
_symmetry.space_group_name_H-M   'P 1'
#
loop_
_entity.id
_entity.type
_entity.pdbx_description
1 polymer ?
#
loop_
_entity_poly.entity_id
_entity_poly.type
_entity_poly.pdbx_seq_one_letter_code
_entity_poly.pdbx_strand_id
1 'polypeptide(L)'
;MTSIASISTAINNIIQRANDLKVYQDHLKLIATNLTRLRQRLNDRFTTVNESHSQEYFAQILKAIDEVVTDCSENENYLNGVTYGELQSVLLCLQYRLAQYEAILTDDYEMRVQILSNACQDQQFCLQKYFDETVRQRLDKMK
;
A
#
# COMPACT_ATOMS: atom_id res chain seq x y z
N MET A 1 9.17 19.60 -11.73
CA MET A 1 8.82 18.28 -12.30
C MET A 1 9.56 17.22 -11.49
N THR A 2 8.83 16.33 -10.83
CA THR A 2 9.40 15.17 -10.12
C THR A 2 9.93 14.18 -11.16
N SER A 3 11.21 13.85 -11.13
CA SER A 3 11.80 12.93 -12.12
C SER A 3 11.45 11.48 -11.79
N ILE A 4 11.37 10.61 -12.78
CA ILE A 4 11.09 9.17 -12.54
C ILE A 4 12.17 8.53 -11.65
N ALA A 5 13.43 8.95 -11.80
CA ALA A 5 14.50 8.53 -10.91
C ALA A 5 14.20 8.87 -9.43
N SER A 6 13.63 10.06 -9.17
CA SER A 6 13.23 10.45 -7.82
C SER A 6 12.03 9.65 -7.30
N ILE A 7 11.06 9.32 -8.17
CA ILE A 7 9.93 8.45 -7.84
C ILE A 7 10.41 7.03 -7.50
N SER A 8 11.25 6.44 -8.34
CA SER A 8 11.81 5.10 -8.10
C SER A 8 12.66 5.05 -6.84
N THR A 9 13.39 6.12 -6.52
CA THR A 9 14.15 6.23 -5.26
C THR A 9 13.21 6.28 -4.06
N ALA A 10 12.16 7.11 -4.12
CA ALA A 10 11.16 7.19 -3.06
C ALA A 10 10.48 5.83 -2.82
N ILE A 11 10.11 5.13 -3.90
CA ILE A 11 9.56 3.77 -3.81
C ILE A 11 10.51 2.81 -3.08
N ASN A 12 11.80 2.80 -3.44
CA ASN A 12 12.77 1.92 -2.80
C ASN A 12 12.91 2.21 -1.30
N ASN A 13 12.95 3.49 -0.92
CA ASN A 13 13.05 3.91 0.47
C ASN A 13 11.81 3.46 1.27
N ILE A 14 10.62 3.66 0.71
CA ILE A 14 9.36 3.22 1.33
C ILE A 14 9.34 1.70 1.49
N ILE A 15 9.70 0.93 0.45
CA ILE A 15 9.74 -0.54 0.50
C ILE A 15 10.68 -1.03 1.61
N GLN A 16 11.88 -0.45 1.69
CA GLN A 16 12.86 -0.83 2.70
C GLN A 16 12.31 -0.61 4.12
N ARG A 17 11.82 0.61 4.38
CA ARG A 17 11.26 0.98 5.69
C ARG A 17 10.03 0.12 6.05
N ALA A 18 9.15 -0.13 5.10
CA ALA A 18 7.95 -0.94 5.29
C ALA A 18 8.28 -2.39 5.67
N ASN A 19 9.37 -2.95 5.15
CA ASN A 19 9.80 -4.31 5.46
C ASN A 19 10.44 -4.46 6.85
N ASP A 20 11.01 -3.37 7.39
CA ASP A 20 11.67 -3.35 8.69
C ASP A 20 10.68 -3.25 9.87
N LEU A 21 9.44 -2.80 9.59
CA LEU A 21 8.37 -2.65 10.59
C LEU A 21 7.70 -3.98 10.95
N LYS A 22 7.49 -4.22 12.25
CA LYS A 22 6.76 -5.38 12.75
C LYS A 22 5.26 -5.11 12.89
N VAL A 23 4.90 -3.85 13.12
CA VAL A 23 3.51 -3.40 13.23
C VAL A 23 2.85 -3.32 11.85
N TYR A 24 1.61 -3.81 11.73
CA TYR A 24 0.88 -3.98 10.46
C TYR A 24 1.68 -4.66 9.32
N GLN A 25 2.60 -5.57 9.65
CA GLN A 25 3.53 -6.16 8.71
C GLN A 25 2.85 -6.71 7.45
N ASP A 26 1.67 -7.33 7.58
CA ASP A 26 0.94 -7.88 6.43
C ASP A 26 0.45 -6.78 5.46
N HIS A 27 -0.06 -5.67 5.99
CA HIS A 27 -0.54 -4.54 5.19
C HIS A 27 0.63 -3.82 4.51
N LEU A 28 1.73 -3.64 5.24
CA LEU A 28 2.95 -3.03 4.70
C LEU A 28 3.60 -3.90 3.62
N LYS A 29 3.58 -5.24 3.77
CA LYS A 29 4.01 -6.18 2.73
C LYS A 29 3.15 -6.09 1.46
N LEU A 30 1.83 -5.93 1.59
CA LEU A 30 0.95 -5.72 0.43
C LEU A 30 1.29 -4.43 -0.30
N ILE A 31 1.48 -3.33 0.44
CA ILE A 31 1.91 -2.04 -0.14
C ILE A 31 3.27 -2.19 -0.84
N ALA A 32 4.27 -2.79 -0.17
CA ALA A 32 5.60 -2.99 -0.74
C ALA A 32 5.57 -3.85 -2.01
N THR A 33 4.70 -4.86 -2.07
CA THR A 33 4.49 -5.70 -3.25
C THR A 33 3.90 -4.88 -4.41
N ASN A 34 2.84 -4.09 -4.17
CA ASN A 34 2.28 -3.19 -5.18
C ASN A 34 3.31 -2.19 -5.70
N LEU A 35 4.07 -1.56 -4.79
CA LEU A 35 5.11 -0.59 -5.14
C LEU A 35 6.22 -1.23 -5.99
N THR A 36 6.59 -2.48 -5.70
CA THR A 36 7.57 -3.23 -6.50
C THR A 36 7.09 -3.46 -7.93
N ARG A 37 5.83 -3.89 -8.11
CA ARG A 37 5.21 -4.08 -9.44
C ARG A 37 5.11 -2.76 -10.20
N LEU A 38 4.65 -1.71 -9.54
CA LEU A 38 4.54 -0.36 -10.12
C LEU A 38 5.89 0.15 -10.60
N ARG A 39 6.96 -0.02 -9.80
CA ARG A 39 8.32 0.35 -10.20
C ARG A 39 8.78 -0.39 -11.46
N GLN A 40 8.48 -1.69 -11.57
CA GLN A 40 8.79 -2.46 -12.78
C GLN A 40 8.06 -1.88 -14.00
N ARG A 41 6.74 -1.66 -13.90
CA ARG A 41 5.94 -1.08 -14.99
C ARG A 41 6.38 0.33 -15.39
N LEU A 42 6.76 1.16 -14.42
CA LEU A 42 7.28 2.51 -14.67
C LEU A 42 8.60 2.47 -15.45
N ASN A 43 9.47 1.49 -15.18
CA ASN A 43 10.69 1.28 -15.94
C ASN A 43 10.40 0.78 -17.37
N ASP A 44 9.36 -0.04 -17.54
CA ASP A 44 9.01 -0.65 -18.84
C ASP A 44 8.26 0.33 -19.79
N ARG A 45 7.50 1.30 -19.27
CA ARG A 45 6.64 2.22 -20.06
C ARG A 45 7.24 3.60 -20.36
N PHE A 46 8.56 3.74 -20.28
CA PHE A 46 9.27 5.03 -20.35
C PHE A 46 9.07 5.87 -21.62
N THR A 47 8.37 5.39 -22.64
CA THR A 47 8.27 6.06 -23.95
C THR A 47 6.92 6.70 -24.27
N THR A 48 5.85 6.48 -23.49
CA THR A 48 4.48 6.77 -24.00
C THR A 48 3.54 7.59 -23.11
N VAL A 49 3.75 7.69 -21.79
CA VAL A 49 2.75 8.34 -20.92
C VAL A 49 3.25 9.69 -20.41
N ASN A 50 3.04 10.73 -21.23
CA ASN A 50 3.29 12.13 -20.88
C ASN A 50 2.06 12.73 -20.15
N GLU A 51 1.65 12.13 -19.03
CA GLU A 51 0.50 12.59 -18.25
C GLU A 51 0.96 13.16 -16.90
N SER A 52 1.22 14.47 -16.87
CA SER A 52 1.62 15.21 -15.67
C SER A 52 0.65 15.01 -14.50
N HIS A 53 -0.65 14.90 -14.77
CA HIS A 53 -1.69 14.72 -13.75
C HIS A 53 -1.62 13.34 -13.08
N SER A 54 -1.36 12.28 -13.85
CA SER A 54 -1.20 10.92 -13.34
C SER A 54 0.03 10.83 -12.43
N GLN A 55 1.12 11.52 -12.78
CA GLN A 55 2.33 11.58 -11.96
C GLN A 55 2.15 12.35 -10.65
N GLU A 56 1.41 13.46 -10.65
CA GLU A 56 1.13 14.23 -9.43
C GLU A 56 0.24 13.44 -8.46
N TYR A 57 -0.82 12.81 -8.97
CA TYR A 57 -1.69 11.95 -8.17
C TYR A 57 -0.90 10.80 -7.53
N PHE A 58 0.01 10.18 -8.29
CA PHE A 58 0.87 9.12 -7.76
C PHE A 58 1.85 9.63 -6.69
N ALA A 59 2.45 10.80 -6.90
CA ALA A 59 3.32 11.41 -5.90
C ALA A 59 2.58 11.68 -4.57
N GLN A 60 1.31 12.06 -4.62
CA GLN A 60 0.47 12.22 -3.42
C GLN A 60 0.21 10.88 -2.71
N ILE A 61 -0.03 9.79 -3.46
CA ILE A 61 -0.17 8.45 -2.87
C ILE A 61 1.14 8.03 -2.19
N LEU A 62 2.28 8.22 -2.85
CA LEU A 62 3.60 7.89 -2.27
C LEU A 62 3.89 8.69 -1.02
N LYS A 63 3.55 10.00 -1.01
CA LYS A 63 3.70 10.87 0.16
C LYS A 63 2.87 10.38 1.33
N ALA A 64 1.60 10.03 1.10
CA ALA A 64 0.72 9.51 2.15
C ALA A 64 1.22 8.17 2.72
N ILE A 65 1.77 7.29 1.87
CA ILE A 65 2.38 6.04 2.33
C ILE A 65 3.63 6.32 3.16
N ASP A 66 4.51 7.24 2.72
CA ASP A 66 5.73 7.58 3.44
C ASP A 66 5.44 8.22 4.80
N GLU A 67 4.41 9.07 4.90
CA GLU A 67 3.92 9.65 6.15
C GLU A 67 3.46 8.53 7.10
N VAL A 68 2.62 7.61 6.62
CA VAL A 68 2.14 6.47 7.42
C VAL A 68 3.28 5.56 7.89
N VAL A 69 4.22 5.23 7.00
CA VAL A 69 5.40 4.41 7.35
C VAL A 69 6.28 5.14 8.37
N THR A 70 6.40 6.46 8.27
CA THR A 70 7.11 7.29 9.25
C THR A 70 6.44 7.25 10.60
N ASP A 71 5.15 7.52 10.66
CA ASP A 71 4.38 7.49 11.90
C ASP A 71 4.45 6.10 12.57
N CYS A 72 4.36 5.02 11.78
CA CYS A 72 4.52 3.65 12.27
C CYS A 72 5.91 3.41 12.86
N SER A 73 6.97 3.91 12.20
CA SER A 73 8.35 3.73 12.66
C SER A 73 8.65 4.49 13.94
N GLU A 74 8.07 5.68 14.12
CA GLU A 74 8.29 6.51 15.30
C GLU A 74 7.47 6.02 16.51
N ASN A 75 6.30 5.43 16.26
CA ASN A 75 5.33 5.07 17.30
C ASN A 75 5.11 3.57 17.46
N GLU A 76 6.03 2.71 16.95
CA GLU A 76 5.86 1.26 16.92
C GLU A 76 5.48 0.65 18.29
N ASN A 77 5.99 1.23 19.39
CA ASN A 77 5.72 0.79 20.76
C ASN A 77 4.42 1.35 21.40
N TYR A 78 3.77 2.33 20.77
CA TYR A 78 2.66 3.12 21.36
C TYR A 78 1.33 3.03 20.59
N LEU A 79 1.28 2.25 19.50
CA LEU A 79 0.06 2.03 18.73
C LEU A 79 -0.93 1.19 19.56
N ASN A 80 -1.85 1.86 20.25
CA ASN A 80 -2.95 1.23 20.98
C ASN A 80 -4.04 0.71 20.01
N GLY A 81 -4.93 -0.15 20.49
CA GLY A 81 -5.91 -0.86 19.66
C GLY A 81 -6.92 -0.01 18.88
N VAL A 82 -7.18 1.25 19.27
CA VAL A 82 -8.11 2.15 18.54
C VAL A 82 -7.41 2.79 17.35
N THR A 83 -6.21 3.33 17.57
CA THR A 83 -5.32 3.81 16.49
C THR A 83 -4.97 2.69 15.51
N TYR A 84 -5.03 1.43 15.96
CA TYR A 84 -4.77 0.25 15.12
C TYR A 84 -5.81 0.02 14.02
N GLY A 85 -7.10 0.17 14.31
CA GLY A 85 -8.15 -0.04 13.31
C GLY A 85 -8.22 1.08 12.26
N GLU A 86 -8.00 2.33 12.68
CA GLU A 86 -8.00 3.49 11.79
C GLU A 86 -6.82 3.42 10.82
N LEU A 87 -5.62 3.13 11.34
CA LEU A 87 -4.40 3.02 10.55
C LEU A 87 -4.46 1.85 9.57
N GLN A 88 -5.02 0.72 9.99
CA GLN A 88 -5.28 -0.41 9.10
C GLN A 88 -6.18 -0.02 7.93
N SER A 89 -7.25 0.73 8.19
CA SER A 89 -8.18 1.19 7.16
C SER A 89 -7.49 2.13 6.16
N VAL A 90 -6.63 3.03 6.65
CA VAL A 90 -5.81 3.91 5.81
C VAL A 90 -4.86 3.09 4.92
N LEU A 91 -4.14 2.12 5.49
CA LEU A 91 -3.21 1.27 4.74
C LEU A 91 -3.91 0.48 3.63
N LEU A 92 -5.09 -0.10 3.90
CA LEU A 92 -5.89 -0.79 2.88
C LEU A 92 -6.36 0.15 1.77
N CYS A 93 -6.78 1.37 2.13
CA CYS A 93 -7.18 2.39 1.15
C CYS A 93 -6.01 2.80 0.24
N LEU A 94 -4.82 3.01 0.81
CA LEU A 94 -3.61 3.34 0.07
C LEU A 94 -3.19 2.19 -0.85
N GLN A 95 -3.26 0.93 -0.39
CA GLN A 95 -2.99 -0.25 -1.20
C GLN A 95 -3.90 -0.32 -2.42
N TYR A 96 -5.19 -0.04 -2.27
CA TYR A 96 -6.13 -0.04 -3.39
C TYR A 96 -5.90 1.09 -4.37
N ARG A 97 -5.60 2.30 -3.87
CA ARG A 97 -5.23 3.44 -4.74
C ARG A 97 -3.98 3.14 -5.57
N LEU A 98 -2.99 2.44 -4.99
CA LEU A 98 -1.84 1.94 -5.75
C LEU A 98 -2.26 0.97 -6.86
N ALA A 99 -3.14 0.01 -6.56
CA ALA A 99 -3.62 -0.94 -7.57
C ALA A 99 -4.41 -0.25 -8.69
N GLN A 100 -5.22 0.75 -8.35
CA GLN A 100 -5.91 1.59 -9.35
C GLN A 100 -4.92 2.32 -10.26
N TYR A 101 -3.86 2.88 -9.68
CA TYR A 101 -2.82 3.53 -10.46
C TYR A 101 -2.06 2.53 -11.35
N GLU A 102 -1.76 1.33 -10.83
CA GLU A 102 -1.15 0.24 -11.61
C GLU A 102 -2.04 -0.16 -12.81
N ALA A 103 -3.35 -0.22 -12.59
CA ALA A 103 -4.32 -0.52 -13.65
C ALA A 103 -4.42 0.62 -14.69
N ILE A 104 -4.39 1.89 -14.28
CA ILE A 104 -4.36 3.04 -15.21
C ILE A 104 -3.12 2.96 -16.11
N LEU A 105 -1.97 2.57 -15.54
CA LEU A 105 -0.73 2.37 -16.29
C LEU A 105 -0.70 1.06 -17.10
N THR A 106 -1.80 0.32 -17.22
CA THR A 106 -1.84 -0.97 -17.92
C THR A 106 -2.83 -0.92 -19.07
N ASP A 107 -2.37 -1.08 -20.31
CA ASP A 107 -3.26 -1.01 -21.49
C ASP A 107 -4.12 -2.27 -21.64
N ASP A 108 -3.55 -3.43 -21.27
CA ASP A 108 -4.24 -4.71 -21.39
C ASP A 108 -5.44 -4.77 -20.44
N TYR A 109 -6.62 -5.06 -21.00
CA TYR A 109 -7.87 -5.05 -20.23
C TYR A 109 -7.93 -6.21 -19.22
N GLU A 110 -7.53 -7.41 -19.62
CA GLU A 110 -7.55 -8.58 -18.74
C GLU A 110 -6.63 -8.40 -17.54
N MET A 111 -5.41 -7.89 -17.78
CA MET A 111 -4.45 -7.54 -16.73
C MET A 111 -4.99 -6.44 -15.81
N ARG A 112 -5.68 -5.42 -16.33
CA ARG A 112 -6.35 -4.40 -15.49
C ARG A 112 -7.37 -5.02 -14.56
N VAL A 113 -8.23 -5.90 -15.08
CA VAL A 113 -9.22 -6.63 -14.28
C VAL A 113 -8.53 -7.48 -13.22
N GLN A 114 -7.43 -8.15 -13.58
CA GLN A 114 -6.68 -9.01 -12.66
C GLN A 114 -6.03 -8.20 -11.52
N ILE A 115 -5.41 -7.05 -11.83
CA ILE A 115 -4.81 -6.14 -10.82
C ILE A 115 -5.86 -5.72 -9.79
N LEU A 116 -7.02 -5.24 -10.26
CA LEU A 116 -8.10 -4.75 -9.39
C LEU A 116 -8.75 -5.90 -8.60
N SER A 117 -8.94 -7.05 -9.23
CA SER A 117 -9.52 -8.24 -8.57
C SER A 117 -8.62 -8.74 -7.46
N ASN A 118 -7.31 -8.86 -7.71
CA ASN A 118 -6.34 -9.27 -6.70
C ASN A 118 -6.30 -8.28 -5.53
N ALA A 119 -6.30 -6.97 -5.82
CA ALA A 119 -6.33 -5.96 -4.76
C ALA A 119 -7.58 -6.08 -3.88
N CYS A 120 -8.76 -6.34 -4.47
CA CYS A 120 -9.97 -6.58 -3.72
C CYS A 120 -9.90 -7.85 -2.85
N GLN A 121 -9.36 -8.95 -3.39
CA GLN A 121 -9.16 -10.21 -2.66
C GLN A 121 -8.19 -10.04 -1.49
N ASP A 122 -7.06 -9.35 -1.71
CA ASP A 122 -6.07 -9.06 -0.68
C ASP A 122 -6.69 -8.25 0.47
N GLN A 123 -7.50 -7.24 0.15
CA GLN A 123 -8.23 -6.46 1.15
C GLN A 123 -9.22 -7.30 1.95
N GLN A 124 -9.99 -8.15 1.29
CA GLN A 124 -10.94 -9.06 1.95
C GLN A 124 -10.22 -10.00 2.92
N PHE A 125 -9.08 -10.56 2.50
CA PHE A 125 -8.27 -11.44 3.34
C PHE A 125 -7.77 -10.71 4.60
N CYS A 126 -7.23 -9.50 4.45
CA CYS A 126 -6.75 -8.69 5.57
C CYS A 126 -7.85 -8.29 6.55
N LEU A 127 -9.03 -7.90 6.05
CA LEU A 127 -10.19 -7.55 6.88
C LEU A 127 -10.73 -8.77 7.64
N GLN A 128 -10.82 -9.92 6.98
CA GLN A 128 -11.26 -11.16 7.61
C GLN A 128 -10.32 -11.57 8.75
N LYS A 129 -9.00 -11.53 8.51
CA LYS A 129 -8.00 -11.85 9.54
C LYS A 129 -8.13 -10.97 10.77
N TYR A 130 -8.32 -9.66 10.59
CA TYR A 130 -8.52 -8.72 11.71
C TYR A 130 -9.80 -9.03 12.49
N PHE A 131 -10.90 -9.31 11.78
CA PHE A 131 -12.17 -9.67 12.41
C PHE A 131 -12.01 -10.93 13.27
N ASP A 132 -11.37 -11.98 12.72
CA ASP A 132 -11.14 -13.24 13.41
C ASP A 132 -10.26 -13.04 14.67
N GLU A 133 -9.21 -12.22 14.58
CA GLU A 133 -8.36 -11.88 15.73
C GLU A 133 -9.12 -11.09 16.80
N THR A 134 -9.96 -10.13 16.40
CA THR A 134 -10.78 -9.33 17.31
C THR A 134 -11.79 -10.19 18.05
N VAL A 135 -12.48 -11.10 17.33
CA VAL A 135 -13.42 -12.05 17.93
C VAL A 135 -12.71 -12.97 18.91
N ARG A 136 -11.55 -13.52 18.53
CA ARG A 136 -10.74 -14.39 19.41
C ARG A 136 -10.35 -13.68 20.70
N GLN A 137 -9.83 -12.46 20.62
CA GLN A 137 -9.45 -11.68 21.81
C GLN A 137 -10.62 -11.40 22.74
N ARG A 138 -11.83 -11.16 22.21
CA ARG A 138 -13.04 -10.95 23.02
C ARG A 138 -13.43 -12.25 23.74
N LEU A 139 -13.42 -13.37 23.03
CA LEU A 139 -13.74 -14.68 23.60
C LEU A 139 -12.77 -15.07 24.72
N ASP A 140 -11.48 -14.77 24.58
CA ASP A 140 -10.48 -15.09 25.60
C ASP A 140 -10.56 -14.18 26.84
N LYS A 141 -11.09 -12.96 26.72
CA LYS A 141 -11.38 -12.07 27.87
C LYS A 141 -12.62 -12.47 28.67
N MET A 142 -13.48 -13.34 28.11
CA MET A 142 -14.71 -13.81 28.76
C MET A 142 -14.51 -15.14 29.51
N LYS A 143 -13.32 -15.75 29.41
CA LYS A 143 -12.89 -16.91 30.19
C LYS A 143 -12.18 -16.47 31.46
#